data_AF-A0A535AEF9-F1
#
_entry.id   AF-A0A535AEF9-F1
#
_cell.length_a   1.000
_cell.length_b   1.000
_cell.length_c   1.000
_cell.angle_alpha   90.00
_cell.angle_beta   90.00
_cell.angle_gamma   90.00
#
_symmetry.space_group_name_H-M   'P 1'
#
loop_
_entity.id
_entity.type
_entity.pdbx_description
1 polymer ?
#
loop_
_entity_poly.entity_id
_entity_poly.type
_entity_poly.pdbx_seq_one_letter_code
_entity_poly.pdbx_strand_id
1 'polypeptide(L)'
;MRSSSIVLGLIALAAVPRPAGGEPLACRREIAKQSARYLQAVTKARGRCADRVLTGRLPPGTDCRSEPTTALRIASAAERANAGVAQACCGADGICGTAGDESLAGLGWDLGSCPNVESGACTAAIGGVADVPPCFTCVDATAVGRVASWSFGPQGPAPAPSPVGTCRRALGKVATRFLVAESRALAACWDGRLRGAHANPCPDPGDGKAMTVIAAARAKMTAAVCAACGGADRGCGGGDDLTPATIGVAADCPAIQGPGGACGSPTGDLPSIVACLGCITDFEADCTGRLAVPLVASYPAECHPPSPTCQAGVVCTADADCPTGYTCRDNGGDTRYCVGASCTSDAECSGAGVCRQYCTFDGCGARLCQCPGFGCSGPDEVCIDDGGLACRKLCTQDSDCTDPFGYVCVNPGFADGICIGSTPCE
;
A
#
# COMPACT_ATOMS: atom_id res chain seq x y z
N MET A 1 -86.01 -14.04 -22.37
CA MET A 1 -85.67 -12.88 -21.50
C MET A 1 -85.38 -13.40 -20.10
N ARG A 2 -84.11 -13.37 -19.68
CA ARG A 2 -83.67 -13.30 -18.27
C ARG A 2 -82.18 -13.01 -18.29
N SER A 3 -81.85 -11.79 -17.85
CA SER A 3 -80.54 -11.15 -17.99
C SER A 3 -79.50 -11.71 -17.02
N SER A 4 -78.28 -11.87 -17.53
CA SER A 4 -77.05 -12.07 -16.79
C SER A 4 -76.69 -10.83 -15.97
N SER A 5 -76.19 -11.02 -14.74
CA SER A 5 -75.44 -9.99 -14.03
C SER A 5 -74.13 -10.60 -13.52
N ILE A 6 -73.05 -10.23 -14.21
CA ILE A 6 -71.67 -10.52 -13.83
C ILE A 6 -71.24 -9.40 -12.89
N VAL A 7 -70.90 -9.75 -11.64
CA VAL A 7 -70.28 -8.82 -10.69
C VAL A 7 -68.76 -8.94 -10.87
N LEU A 8 -68.15 -7.93 -11.50
CA LEU A 8 -66.70 -7.77 -11.57
C LEU A 8 -66.21 -7.16 -10.25
N GLY A 9 -65.54 -7.95 -9.43
CA GLY A 9 -64.78 -7.47 -8.27
C GLY A 9 -63.42 -6.94 -8.71
N LEU A 10 -63.25 -5.61 -8.72
CA LEU A 10 -61.96 -4.95 -8.87
C LEU A 10 -61.15 -5.12 -7.58
N ILE A 11 -60.17 -6.03 -7.59
CA ILE A 11 -59.11 -6.10 -6.58
C ILE A 11 -58.13 -4.97 -6.90
N ALA A 12 -58.18 -3.89 -6.10
CA ALA A 12 -57.16 -2.85 -6.13
C ALA A 12 -55.85 -3.41 -5.57
N LEU A 13 -54.90 -3.75 -6.45
CA LEU A 13 -53.51 -3.94 -6.04
C LEU A 13 -53.00 -2.59 -5.52
N ALA A 14 -52.76 -2.50 -4.22
CA ALA A 14 -52.00 -1.40 -3.63
C ALA A 14 -50.61 -1.41 -4.27
N ALA A 15 -50.34 -0.44 -5.14
CA ALA A 15 -49.00 -0.15 -5.62
C ALA A 15 -48.19 0.36 -4.42
N VAL A 16 -47.38 -0.51 -3.82
CA VAL A 16 -46.38 -0.09 -2.85
C VAL A 16 -45.41 0.81 -3.61
N PRO A 17 -45.26 2.10 -3.25
CA PRO A 17 -44.28 2.95 -3.90
C PRO A 17 -42.90 2.34 -3.64
N ARG A 18 -42.23 1.88 -4.70
CA ARG A 18 -40.81 1.58 -4.63
C ARG A 18 -40.10 2.91 -4.31
N PRO A 19 -39.25 3.00 -3.28
CA PRO A 19 -38.38 4.17 -3.15
C PRO A 19 -37.59 4.29 -4.46
N ALA A 20 -37.49 5.51 -4.98
CA ALA A 20 -36.76 5.83 -6.21
C ALA A 20 -35.24 5.81 -5.95
N GLY A 21 -34.74 4.71 -5.39
CA GLY A 21 -33.32 4.38 -5.39
C GLY A 21 -32.88 3.97 -6.79
N GLY A 22 -31.57 4.01 -7.04
CA GLY A 22 -31.00 3.37 -8.23
C GLY A 22 -31.32 1.87 -8.27
N GLU A 23 -30.86 1.19 -9.31
CA GLU A 23 -30.78 -0.27 -9.25
C GLU A 23 -29.46 -0.63 -8.54
N PRO A 24 -29.47 -1.34 -7.39
CA PRO A 24 -28.24 -1.67 -6.65
C PRO A 24 -27.18 -2.36 -7.49
N LEU A 25 -27.59 -3.09 -8.54
CA LEU A 25 -26.69 -3.69 -9.51
C LEU A 25 -25.98 -2.64 -10.39
N ALA A 26 -26.69 -1.63 -10.87
CA ALA A 26 -26.11 -0.56 -11.69
C ALA A 26 -25.05 0.21 -10.90
N CYS A 27 -25.36 0.58 -9.65
CA CYS A 27 -24.42 1.23 -8.75
C CYS A 27 -23.16 0.38 -8.49
N ARG A 28 -23.32 -0.89 -8.07
CA ARG A 28 -22.18 -1.80 -7.82
C ARG A 28 -21.26 -1.93 -9.02
N ARG A 29 -21.82 -2.07 -10.22
CA ARG A 29 -21.05 -2.18 -11.46
C ARG A 29 -20.31 -0.88 -11.78
N GLU A 30 -20.93 0.26 -11.51
CA GLU A 30 -20.28 1.55 -11.73
C GLU A 30 -19.13 1.78 -10.75
N ILE A 31 -19.27 1.41 -9.47
CA ILE A 31 -18.16 1.45 -8.49
C ILE A 31 -16.97 0.63 -9.00
N ALA A 32 -17.20 -0.64 -9.35
CA ALA A 32 -16.14 -1.52 -9.84
C ALA A 32 -15.47 -1.00 -11.13
N LYS A 33 -16.27 -0.45 -12.04
CA LYS A 33 -15.80 0.18 -13.28
C LYS A 33 -14.99 1.45 -13.01
N GLN A 34 -15.41 2.30 -12.07
CA GLN A 34 -14.74 3.57 -11.78
C GLN A 34 -13.43 3.34 -11.02
N SER A 35 -13.37 2.39 -10.08
CA SER A 35 -12.10 1.97 -9.46
C SER A 35 -11.10 1.49 -10.51
N ALA A 36 -11.48 0.51 -11.35
CA ALA A 36 -10.59 0.01 -12.39
C ALA A 36 -10.13 1.11 -13.37
N ARG A 37 -11.01 2.05 -13.74
CA ARG A 37 -10.67 3.20 -14.60
C ARG A 37 -9.72 4.17 -13.90
N TYR A 38 -9.93 4.43 -12.61
CA TYR A 38 -9.09 5.28 -11.81
C TYR A 38 -7.69 4.69 -11.67
N LEU A 39 -7.57 3.42 -11.25
CA LEU A 39 -6.30 2.68 -11.19
C LEU A 39 -5.54 2.79 -12.53
N GLN A 40 -6.20 2.49 -13.65
CA GLN A 40 -5.60 2.61 -14.98
C GLN A 40 -5.16 4.04 -15.33
N ALA A 41 -5.91 5.06 -14.91
CA ALA A 41 -5.58 6.45 -15.15
C ALA A 41 -4.34 6.86 -14.34
N VAL A 42 -4.28 6.51 -13.05
CA VAL A 42 -3.14 6.78 -12.17
C VAL A 42 -1.88 6.06 -12.68
N THR A 43 -1.98 4.77 -13.01
CA THR A 43 -0.89 3.98 -13.60
C THR A 43 -0.32 4.64 -14.84
N LYS A 44 -1.18 5.06 -15.77
CA LYS A 44 -0.73 5.74 -17.00
C LYS A 44 -0.18 7.15 -16.75
N ALA A 45 -0.70 7.87 -15.76
CA ALA A 45 -0.24 9.22 -15.44
C ALA A 45 1.16 9.16 -14.82
N ARG A 46 1.33 8.32 -13.77
CA ARG A 46 2.62 8.12 -13.10
C ARG A 46 3.67 7.49 -14.02
N GLY A 47 3.30 6.48 -14.81
CA GLY A 47 4.19 5.86 -15.79
C GLY A 47 4.71 6.86 -16.84
N ARG A 48 3.89 7.83 -17.26
CA ARG A 48 4.34 8.92 -18.16
C ARG A 48 5.27 9.91 -17.48
N CYS A 49 5.03 10.23 -16.22
CA CYS A 49 5.95 11.06 -15.45
C CYS A 49 7.30 10.37 -15.28
N ALA A 50 7.32 9.10 -14.86
CA ALA A 50 8.54 8.32 -14.70
C ALA A 50 9.34 8.22 -16.01
N ASP A 51 8.68 7.96 -17.15
CA ASP A 51 9.37 7.96 -18.46
C ASP A 51 9.96 9.33 -18.83
N ARG A 52 9.33 10.44 -18.42
CA ARG A 52 9.89 11.78 -18.61
C ARG A 52 11.11 12.04 -17.72
N VAL A 53 11.12 11.55 -16.48
CA VAL A 53 12.31 11.60 -15.62
C VAL A 53 13.45 10.79 -16.25
N LEU A 54 13.18 9.53 -16.65
CA LEU A 54 14.18 8.64 -17.27
C LEU A 54 14.73 9.15 -18.61
N THR A 55 14.00 9.99 -19.32
CA THR A 55 14.43 10.61 -20.59
C THR A 55 15.01 12.02 -20.42
N GLY A 56 15.19 12.49 -19.19
CA GLY A 56 15.73 13.83 -18.90
C GLY A 56 14.80 14.97 -19.28
N ARG A 57 13.50 14.70 -19.52
CA ARG A 57 12.46 15.70 -19.80
C ARG A 57 11.83 16.28 -18.53
N LEU A 58 12.14 15.70 -17.38
CA LEU A 58 11.86 16.21 -16.04
C LEU A 58 13.13 16.05 -15.19
N PRO A 59 13.34 16.91 -14.17
CA PRO A 59 14.48 16.79 -13.27
C PRO A 59 14.56 15.40 -12.61
N PRO A 60 15.78 14.87 -12.36
CA PRO A 60 15.97 13.74 -11.46
C PRO A 60 15.34 14.02 -10.09
N GLY A 61 14.79 12.99 -9.44
CA GLY A 61 14.17 13.17 -8.13
C GLY A 61 12.71 13.66 -8.18
N THR A 62 12.15 13.94 -9.36
CA THR A 62 10.76 14.41 -9.49
C THR A 62 9.79 13.37 -8.93
N ASP A 63 9.06 13.73 -7.88
CA ASP A 63 8.00 12.89 -7.32
C ASP A 63 6.78 12.88 -8.26
N CYS A 64 6.52 11.74 -8.88
CA CYS A 64 5.40 11.56 -9.80
C CYS A 64 4.03 11.50 -9.12
N ARG A 65 3.95 11.62 -7.79
CA ARG A 65 2.69 11.84 -7.07
C ARG A 65 2.29 13.32 -7.09
N SER A 66 3.27 14.21 -7.02
CA SER A 66 3.08 15.65 -6.83
C SER A 66 3.46 16.50 -8.05
N GLU A 67 4.11 15.93 -9.08
CA GLU A 67 4.36 16.64 -10.34
C GLU A 67 3.06 17.23 -10.91
N PRO A 68 2.99 18.55 -11.18
CA PRO A 68 1.73 19.25 -11.42
C PRO A 68 0.84 18.65 -12.52
N THR A 69 1.43 18.23 -13.65
CA THR A 69 0.67 17.63 -14.76
C THR A 69 0.08 16.28 -14.36
N THR A 70 0.85 15.50 -13.60
CA THR A 70 0.47 14.17 -13.12
C THR A 70 -0.57 14.28 -12.02
N ALA A 71 -0.37 15.16 -11.04
CA ALA A 71 -1.32 15.47 -9.99
C ALA A 71 -2.67 15.92 -10.56
N LEU A 72 -2.69 16.82 -11.55
CA LEU A 72 -3.92 17.25 -12.22
C LEU A 72 -4.65 16.09 -12.91
N ARG A 73 -3.92 15.18 -13.55
CA ARG A 73 -4.53 14.00 -14.20
C ARG A 73 -5.12 13.03 -13.18
N ILE A 74 -4.45 12.85 -12.04
CA ILE A 74 -4.93 12.00 -10.93
C ILE A 74 -6.19 12.62 -10.31
N ALA A 75 -6.17 13.92 -9.99
CA ALA A 75 -7.33 14.64 -9.47
C ALA A 75 -8.51 14.59 -10.45
N SER A 76 -8.29 14.84 -11.75
CA SER A 76 -9.33 14.73 -12.77
C SER A 76 -9.88 13.29 -12.92
N ALA A 77 -9.06 12.27 -12.65
CA ALA A 77 -9.56 10.89 -12.61
C ALA A 77 -10.41 10.63 -11.37
N ALA A 78 -10.03 11.15 -10.20
CA ALA A 78 -10.82 11.05 -8.97
C ALA A 78 -12.18 11.75 -9.13
N GLU A 79 -12.20 12.97 -9.66
CA GLU A 79 -13.46 13.70 -9.93
C GLU A 79 -14.40 12.94 -10.86
N ARG A 80 -13.85 12.29 -11.90
CA ARG A 80 -14.66 11.44 -12.79
C ARG A 80 -15.19 10.18 -12.11
N ALA A 81 -14.40 9.61 -11.20
CA ALA A 81 -14.81 8.45 -10.43
C ALA A 81 -15.96 8.84 -9.47
N ASN A 82 -15.81 9.97 -8.76
CA ASN A 82 -16.83 10.55 -7.90
C ASN A 82 -18.12 10.83 -8.67
N ALA A 83 -18.03 11.54 -9.79
CA ALA A 83 -19.20 11.89 -10.61
C ALA A 83 -19.91 10.64 -11.17
N GLY A 84 -19.15 9.63 -11.61
CA GLY A 84 -19.72 8.37 -12.10
C GLY A 84 -20.47 7.61 -11.01
N VAL A 85 -19.91 7.51 -9.82
CA VAL A 85 -20.57 6.86 -8.67
C VAL A 85 -21.78 7.67 -8.22
N ALA A 86 -21.67 8.99 -8.07
CA ALA A 86 -22.80 9.85 -7.72
C ALA A 86 -23.97 9.67 -8.69
N GLN A 87 -23.70 9.66 -10.00
CA GLN A 87 -24.71 9.46 -11.03
C GLN A 87 -25.41 8.08 -10.94
N ALA A 88 -24.70 7.03 -10.55
CA ALA A 88 -25.24 5.67 -10.54
C ALA A 88 -25.85 5.25 -9.19
N CYS A 89 -25.47 5.93 -8.10
CA CYS A 89 -25.70 5.44 -6.75
C CYS A 89 -26.44 6.42 -5.83
N CYS A 90 -26.52 7.70 -6.19
CA CYS A 90 -27.08 8.74 -5.32
C CYS A 90 -28.45 9.21 -5.81
N GLY A 91 -29.33 8.25 -6.07
CA GLY A 91 -30.70 8.50 -6.50
C GLY A 91 -30.85 9.25 -7.83
N ALA A 92 -32.06 9.74 -8.09
CA ALA A 92 -32.39 10.45 -9.32
C ALA A 92 -31.88 11.91 -9.36
N ASP A 93 -31.58 12.51 -8.19
CA ASP A 93 -31.03 13.86 -8.11
C ASP A 93 -29.51 13.88 -8.32
N GLY A 94 -28.84 12.72 -8.20
CA GLY A 94 -27.39 12.60 -8.33
C GLY A 94 -26.64 13.24 -7.16
N ILE A 95 -27.32 13.50 -6.04
CA ILE A 95 -26.76 14.15 -4.85
C ILE A 95 -26.71 13.12 -3.73
N CYS A 96 -25.48 12.71 -3.40
CA CYS A 96 -25.26 11.78 -2.31
C CYS A 96 -25.55 12.42 -0.94
N GLY A 97 -26.02 11.62 0.00
CA GLY A 97 -26.46 12.01 1.35
C GLY A 97 -27.97 12.23 1.45
N THR A 98 -28.76 11.89 0.43
CA THR A 98 -30.22 12.05 0.44
C THR A 98 -30.94 10.72 0.60
N ALA A 99 -32.26 10.76 0.83
CA ALA A 99 -33.07 9.55 1.03
C ALA A 99 -33.20 8.65 -0.23
N GLY A 100 -32.69 9.09 -1.38
CA GLY A 100 -32.69 8.34 -2.64
C GLY A 100 -31.41 7.53 -2.90
N ASP A 101 -30.43 7.63 -2.01
CA ASP A 101 -29.16 6.92 -2.15
C ASP A 101 -29.31 5.41 -1.98
N GLU A 102 -28.43 4.67 -2.66
CA GLU A 102 -28.24 3.26 -2.38
C GLU A 102 -27.73 3.03 -0.96
N SER A 103 -28.29 2.05 -0.26
CA SER A 103 -27.78 1.69 1.08
C SER A 103 -26.41 1.01 0.96
N LEU A 104 -25.47 1.34 1.86
CA LEU A 104 -24.15 0.70 1.90
C LEU A 104 -24.24 -0.83 2.01
N ALA A 105 -25.12 -1.36 2.86
CA ALA A 105 -25.33 -2.79 3.01
C ALA A 105 -25.81 -3.46 1.70
N GLY A 106 -26.71 -2.82 0.95
CA GLY A 106 -27.15 -3.31 -0.36
C GLY A 106 -26.03 -3.33 -1.42
N LEU A 107 -24.99 -2.52 -1.24
CA LEU A 107 -23.81 -2.47 -2.09
C LEU A 107 -22.66 -3.38 -1.58
N GLY A 108 -22.75 -3.86 -0.33
CA GLY A 108 -21.67 -4.55 0.40
C GLY A 108 -20.60 -3.61 0.94
N TRP A 109 -20.84 -2.29 0.96
CA TRP A 109 -19.89 -1.26 1.40
C TRP A 109 -20.11 -0.81 2.85
N ASP A 110 -20.88 -1.57 3.64
CA ASP A 110 -21.10 -1.38 5.07
C ASP A 110 -19.89 -1.83 5.91
N LEU A 111 -18.69 -1.41 5.49
CA LEU A 111 -17.41 -1.76 6.08
C LEU A 111 -17.06 -0.88 7.30
N GLY A 112 -17.81 0.22 7.50
CA GLY A 112 -17.58 1.23 8.54
C GLY A 112 -16.39 2.16 8.26
N SER A 113 -15.28 1.61 7.78
CA SER A 113 -14.09 2.34 7.36
C SER A 113 -13.48 1.72 6.11
N CYS A 114 -12.73 2.52 5.37
CA CYS A 114 -11.95 2.03 4.24
C CYS A 114 -10.96 0.95 4.71
N PRO A 115 -10.96 -0.26 4.11
CA PRO A 115 -10.12 -1.39 4.55
C PRO A 115 -8.61 -1.20 4.43
N ASN A 116 -8.17 -0.07 3.87
CA ASN A 116 -6.77 0.20 3.54
C ASN A 116 -6.21 -0.75 2.45
N VAL A 117 -4.93 -0.61 2.12
CA VAL A 117 -4.17 -1.61 1.35
C VAL A 117 -2.75 -1.69 1.89
N GLU A 118 -2.31 -2.90 2.19
CA GLU A 118 -1.12 -3.20 2.98
C GLU A 118 -1.11 -2.31 4.26
N SER A 119 0.00 -1.61 4.47
CA SER A 119 0.22 -0.59 5.49
C SER A 119 0.02 0.84 4.99
N GLY A 120 -0.91 1.05 4.05
CA GLY A 120 -1.29 2.39 3.58
C GLY A 120 -1.93 3.27 4.66
N ALA A 121 -2.48 4.42 4.25
CA ALA A 121 -3.19 5.35 5.14
C ALA A 121 -4.66 5.55 4.71
N CYS A 122 -5.22 4.61 3.95
CA CYS A 122 -6.57 4.70 3.41
C CYS A 122 -7.59 4.17 4.42
N THR A 123 -7.80 4.91 5.51
CA THR A 123 -8.62 4.49 6.67
C THR A 123 -9.80 5.42 6.95
N ALA A 124 -10.19 6.24 5.96
CA ALA A 124 -11.32 7.15 6.09
C ALA A 124 -12.62 6.40 6.43
N ALA A 125 -13.48 7.01 7.24
CA ALA A 125 -14.79 6.46 7.57
C ALA A 125 -15.68 6.37 6.31
N ILE A 126 -16.53 5.35 6.25
CA ILE A 126 -17.52 5.15 5.19
C ILE A 126 -18.90 5.26 5.82
N GLY A 127 -19.47 6.46 5.79
CA GLY A 127 -20.80 6.77 6.33
C GLY A 127 -21.91 6.74 5.28
N GLY A 128 -21.55 6.92 4.01
CA GLY A 128 -22.48 6.82 2.89
C GLY A 128 -21.79 6.57 1.55
N VAL A 129 -22.58 6.51 0.49
CA VAL A 129 -22.10 6.21 -0.88
C VAL A 129 -21.06 7.23 -1.37
N ALA A 130 -21.15 8.48 -0.92
CA ALA A 130 -20.19 9.53 -1.24
C ALA A 130 -18.75 9.21 -0.77
N ASP A 131 -18.60 8.36 0.24
CA ASP A 131 -17.30 8.00 0.84
C ASP A 131 -16.62 6.82 0.14
N VAL A 132 -17.37 6.08 -0.70
CA VAL A 132 -16.84 4.93 -1.44
C VAL A 132 -15.75 5.34 -2.44
N PRO A 133 -15.92 6.39 -3.27
CA PRO A 133 -14.86 6.83 -4.17
C PRO A 133 -13.59 7.34 -3.48
N PRO A 134 -13.64 8.19 -2.44
CA PRO A 134 -12.45 8.50 -1.65
C PRO A 134 -11.71 7.27 -1.15
N CYS A 135 -12.42 6.22 -0.71
CA CYS A 135 -11.80 4.97 -0.28
C CYS A 135 -11.05 4.26 -1.41
N PHE A 136 -11.75 3.87 -2.49
CA PHE A 136 -11.08 3.09 -3.55
C PHE A 136 -10.02 3.90 -4.29
N THR A 137 -10.22 5.23 -4.47
CA THR A 137 -9.21 6.05 -5.14
C THR A 137 -7.94 6.19 -4.30
N CYS A 138 -8.05 6.24 -2.97
CA CYS A 138 -6.89 6.19 -2.09
C CYS A 138 -6.14 4.85 -2.21
N VAL A 139 -6.87 3.74 -2.10
CA VAL A 139 -6.30 2.39 -2.19
C VAL A 139 -5.65 2.15 -3.56
N ASP A 140 -6.35 2.43 -4.64
CA ASP A 140 -5.85 2.31 -6.01
C ASP A 140 -4.59 3.16 -6.22
N ALA A 141 -4.59 4.43 -5.76
CA ALA A 141 -3.41 5.29 -5.90
C ALA A 141 -2.22 4.81 -5.05
N THR A 142 -2.47 4.13 -3.93
CA THR A 142 -1.43 3.53 -3.08
C THR A 142 -0.84 2.30 -3.76
N ALA A 143 -1.68 1.39 -4.24
CA ALA A 143 -1.30 0.20 -5.01
C ALA A 143 -0.43 0.54 -6.23
N VAL A 144 -0.83 1.51 -7.06
CA VAL A 144 0.01 1.99 -8.18
C VAL A 144 1.36 2.53 -7.69
N GLY A 145 1.38 3.17 -6.52
CA GLY A 145 2.58 3.72 -5.92
C GLY A 145 3.61 2.64 -5.58
N ARG A 146 3.15 1.51 -5.03
CA ARG A 146 3.99 0.37 -4.67
C ARG A 146 4.57 -0.33 -5.90
N VAL A 147 3.75 -0.62 -6.92
CA VAL A 147 4.23 -1.13 -8.22
C VAL A 147 5.29 -0.21 -8.85
N ALA A 148 5.06 1.11 -8.79
CA ALA A 148 6.02 2.10 -9.30
C ALA A 148 7.30 2.16 -8.46
N SER A 149 7.17 2.05 -7.13
CA SER A 149 8.30 2.13 -6.19
C SER A 149 9.30 0.99 -6.40
N TRP A 150 8.83 -0.22 -6.69
CA TRP A 150 9.73 -1.33 -6.97
C TRP A 150 10.41 -1.20 -8.33
N SER A 151 9.72 -0.63 -9.32
CA SER A 151 10.33 -0.40 -10.64
C SER A 151 11.47 0.62 -10.56
N PHE A 152 11.23 1.78 -9.92
CA PHE A 152 12.14 2.94 -9.97
C PHE A 152 12.11 3.88 -8.76
N GLY A 153 11.37 3.55 -7.70
CA GLY A 153 11.03 4.48 -6.63
C GLY A 153 9.98 5.53 -7.05
N PRO A 154 9.38 6.26 -6.08
CA PRO A 154 8.46 7.36 -6.39
C PRO A 154 9.14 8.52 -7.15
N GLN A 155 10.46 8.65 -7.03
CA GLN A 155 11.26 9.76 -7.58
C GLN A 155 12.03 9.42 -8.87
N GLY A 156 12.01 8.16 -9.32
CA GLY A 156 12.75 7.69 -10.49
C GLY A 156 14.28 7.76 -10.35
N PRO A 157 15.06 6.79 -10.87
CA PRO A 157 16.49 6.98 -10.96
C PRO A 157 16.80 8.05 -12.01
N ALA A 158 17.93 8.73 -11.86
CA ALA A 158 18.42 9.67 -12.85
C ALA A 158 18.55 8.99 -14.23
N PRO A 159 18.44 9.77 -15.34
CA PRO A 159 18.73 9.30 -16.68
C PRO A 159 20.05 8.54 -16.74
N ALA A 160 20.06 7.41 -17.45
CA ALA A 160 21.26 6.61 -17.67
C ALA A 160 21.50 6.39 -19.16
N PRO A 161 22.76 6.25 -19.61
CA PRO A 161 23.07 5.91 -20.99
C PRO A 161 22.59 4.49 -21.34
N SER A 162 22.54 4.19 -22.63
CA SER A 162 22.32 2.83 -23.13
C SER A 162 23.47 1.91 -22.69
N PRO A 163 23.21 0.63 -22.35
CA PRO A 163 21.92 -0.07 -22.40
C PRO A 163 21.01 0.14 -21.16
N VAL A 164 21.56 0.63 -20.04
CA VAL A 164 20.85 0.75 -18.76
C VAL A 164 19.60 1.62 -18.86
N GLY A 165 19.68 2.79 -19.50
CA GLY A 165 18.53 3.67 -19.70
C GLY A 165 17.41 3.02 -20.51
N THR A 166 17.75 2.19 -21.50
CA THR A 166 16.76 1.46 -22.32
C THR A 166 16.04 0.41 -21.49
N CYS A 167 16.78 -0.39 -20.72
CA CYS A 167 16.22 -1.39 -19.82
C CYS A 167 15.30 -0.77 -18.77
N ARG A 168 15.76 0.30 -18.09
CA ARG A 168 14.93 1.02 -17.10
C ARG A 168 13.62 1.51 -17.72
N ARG A 169 13.69 2.18 -18.88
CA ARG A 169 12.47 2.63 -19.56
C ARG A 169 11.54 1.49 -19.96
N ALA A 170 12.09 0.34 -20.35
CA ALA A 170 11.30 -0.83 -20.69
C ALA A 170 10.54 -1.35 -19.47
N LEU A 171 11.23 -1.61 -18.34
CA LEU A 171 10.64 -2.07 -17.07
C LEU A 171 9.43 -1.22 -16.63
N GLY A 172 9.56 0.11 -16.64
CA GLY A 172 8.47 0.99 -16.19
C GLY A 172 7.29 1.00 -17.16
N LYS A 173 7.57 0.96 -18.47
CA LYS A 173 6.55 0.93 -19.51
C LYS A 173 5.79 -0.39 -19.53
N VAL A 174 6.48 -1.51 -19.31
CA VAL A 174 5.86 -2.85 -19.33
C VAL A 174 5.10 -3.12 -18.04
N ALA A 175 5.60 -2.70 -16.88
CA ALA A 175 4.85 -2.70 -15.61
C ALA A 175 3.51 -1.95 -15.75
N THR A 176 3.56 -0.71 -16.28
CA THR A 176 2.38 0.11 -16.56
C THR A 176 1.38 -0.61 -17.48
N ARG A 177 1.87 -1.28 -18.53
CA ARG A 177 1.03 -1.99 -19.50
C ARG A 177 0.43 -3.26 -18.90
N PHE A 178 1.19 -4.00 -18.11
CA PHE A 178 0.76 -5.24 -17.48
C PHE A 178 -0.35 -4.95 -16.46
N LEU A 179 -0.14 -4.03 -15.52
CA LEU A 179 -1.14 -3.63 -14.53
C LEU A 179 -2.44 -3.11 -15.17
N VAL A 180 -2.34 -2.34 -16.27
CA VAL A 180 -3.53 -1.87 -17.01
C VAL A 180 -4.27 -3.02 -17.70
N ALA A 181 -3.54 -4.01 -18.23
CA ALA A 181 -4.16 -5.16 -18.89
C ALA A 181 -4.83 -6.08 -17.87
N GLU A 182 -4.17 -6.35 -16.75
CA GLU A 182 -4.66 -7.19 -15.67
C GLU A 182 -5.87 -6.57 -14.97
N SER A 183 -5.79 -5.31 -14.54
CA SER A 183 -6.94 -4.61 -13.94
C SER A 183 -8.17 -4.59 -14.86
N ARG A 184 -7.97 -4.47 -16.18
CA ARG A 184 -9.07 -4.57 -17.16
C ARG A 184 -9.65 -5.99 -17.23
N ALA A 185 -8.81 -7.01 -17.20
CA ALA A 185 -9.25 -8.41 -17.23
C ALA A 185 -10.05 -8.75 -15.96
N LEU A 186 -9.52 -8.39 -14.78
CA LEU A 186 -10.20 -8.56 -13.50
C LEU A 186 -11.50 -7.78 -13.44
N ALA A 187 -11.53 -6.52 -13.85
CA ALA A 187 -12.76 -5.72 -13.88
C ALA A 187 -13.85 -6.35 -14.75
N ALA A 188 -13.49 -6.93 -15.91
CA ALA A 188 -14.44 -7.62 -16.77
C ALA A 188 -14.99 -8.90 -16.11
N CYS A 189 -14.13 -9.67 -15.44
CA CYS A 189 -14.52 -10.86 -14.70
C CYS A 189 -15.45 -10.50 -13.53
N TRP A 190 -15.08 -9.51 -12.72
CA TRP A 190 -15.89 -9.06 -11.59
C TRP A 190 -17.25 -8.47 -12.04
N ASP A 191 -17.31 -7.72 -13.14
CA ASP A 191 -18.56 -7.27 -13.75
C ASP A 191 -19.42 -8.45 -14.28
N GLY A 192 -18.80 -9.54 -14.73
CA GLY A 192 -19.46 -10.80 -15.04
C GLY A 192 -20.09 -11.44 -13.80
N ARG A 193 -19.33 -11.52 -12.70
CA ARG A 193 -19.79 -12.06 -11.41
C ARG A 193 -20.93 -11.24 -10.81
N LEU A 194 -20.82 -9.91 -10.81
CA LEU A 194 -21.88 -9.01 -10.32
C LEU A 194 -23.20 -9.20 -11.08
N ARG A 195 -23.12 -9.48 -12.40
CA ARG A 195 -24.28 -9.79 -13.25
C ARG A 195 -24.81 -11.22 -13.09
N GLY A 196 -24.16 -12.06 -12.29
CA GLY A 196 -24.52 -13.47 -12.13
C GLY A 196 -24.14 -14.35 -13.33
N ALA A 197 -23.24 -13.90 -14.22
CA ALA A 197 -22.81 -14.69 -15.37
C ALA A 197 -21.93 -15.89 -14.98
N HIS A 198 -21.30 -15.84 -13.80
CA HIS A 198 -20.63 -16.95 -13.14
C HIS A 198 -20.60 -16.68 -11.62
N ALA A 199 -20.36 -17.73 -10.83
CA ALA A 199 -20.19 -17.62 -9.37
C ALA A 199 -18.73 -17.78 -8.92
N ASN A 200 -17.84 -18.19 -9.83
CA ASN A 200 -16.44 -18.48 -9.52
C ASN A 200 -15.66 -17.24 -9.08
N PRO A 201 -14.66 -17.39 -8.19
CA PRO A 201 -13.70 -16.33 -7.91
C PRO A 201 -12.91 -15.93 -9.15
N CYS A 202 -12.68 -14.63 -9.31
CA CYS A 202 -11.78 -14.10 -10.33
C CYS A 202 -10.34 -14.04 -9.78
N PRO A 203 -9.30 -14.24 -10.61
CA PRO A 203 -9.39 -14.59 -12.04
C PRO A 203 -9.57 -16.09 -12.31
N ASP A 204 -9.38 -16.97 -11.32
CA ASP A 204 -9.35 -18.43 -11.49
C ASP A 204 -10.31 -19.14 -10.51
N PRO A 205 -11.25 -19.99 -10.98
CA PRO A 205 -11.56 -20.28 -12.38
C PRO A 205 -12.31 -19.16 -13.11
N GLY A 206 -12.77 -18.14 -12.39
CA GLY A 206 -13.34 -16.90 -12.94
C GLY A 206 -14.39 -17.12 -14.01
N ASP A 207 -14.31 -16.29 -15.06
CA ASP A 207 -15.13 -16.34 -16.26
C ASP A 207 -14.52 -17.23 -17.37
N GLY A 208 -13.46 -17.99 -17.06
CA GLY A 208 -12.69 -18.78 -18.03
C GLY A 208 -11.85 -17.96 -19.03
N LYS A 209 -11.80 -16.63 -18.91
CA LYS A 209 -11.11 -15.73 -19.85
C LYS A 209 -10.07 -14.85 -19.17
N ALA A 210 -10.36 -14.35 -17.97
CA ALA A 210 -9.48 -13.42 -17.26
C ALA A 210 -8.06 -13.99 -17.09
N MET A 211 -7.95 -15.24 -16.63
CA MET A 211 -6.65 -15.92 -16.47
C MET A 211 -5.85 -15.92 -17.79
N THR A 212 -6.45 -16.33 -18.90
CA THR A 212 -5.73 -16.41 -20.19
C THR A 212 -5.28 -15.04 -20.69
N VAL A 213 -6.08 -13.99 -20.47
CA VAL A 213 -5.71 -12.61 -20.79
C VAL A 213 -4.55 -12.14 -19.90
N ILE A 214 -4.59 -12.43 -18.60
CA ILE A 214 -3.53 -12.06 -17.64
C ILE A 214 -2.23 -12.79 -17.98
N ALA A 215 -2.27 -14.11 -18.23
CA ALA A 215 -1.12 -14.91 -18.64
C ALA A 215 -0.49 -14.39 -19.94
N ALA A 216 -1.31 -14.02 -20.94
CA ALA A 216 -0.82 -13.43 -22.18
C ALA A 216 -0.18 -12.05 -21.97
N ALA A 217 -0.72 -11.24 -21.04
CA ALA A 217 -0.13 -9.95 -20.68
C ALA A 217 1.20 -10.12 -19.93
N ARG A 218 1.29 -11.09 -19.02
CA ARG A 218 2.52 -11.48 -18.30
C ARG A 218 3.61 -11.99 -19.24
N ALA A 219 3.26 -12.82 -20.22
CA ALA A 219 4.20 -13.27 -21.24
C ALA A 219 4.75 -12.10 -22.08
N LYS A 220 3.90 -11.13 -22.45
CA LYS A 220 4.32 -9.92 -23.16
C LYS A 220 5.21 -9.01 -22.31
N MET A 221 4.92 -8.90 -21.01
CA MET A 221 5.77 -8.18 -20.07
C MET A 221 7.16 -8.81 -20.02
N THR A 222 7.22 -10.12 -19.76
CA THR A 222 8.45 -10.92 -19.71
C THR A 222 9.28 -10.72 -20.96
N ALA A 223 8.72 -11.01 -22.14
CA ALA A 223 9.44 -10.89 -23.41
C ALA A 223 9.98 -9.48 -23.67
N ALA A 224 9.24 -8.43 -23.27
CA ALA A 224 9.67 -7.05 -23.47
C ALA A 224 10.77 -6.62 -22.47
N VAL A 225 10.78 -7.15 -21.24
CA VAL A 225 11.89 -6.95 -20.30
C VAL A 225 13.14 -7.66 -20.80
N CYS A 226 13.04 -8.95 -21.11
CA CYS A 226 14.15 -9.75 -21.66
C CYS A 226 14.78 -9.05 -22.87
N ALA A 227 13.95 -8.61 -23.82
CA ALA A 227 14.45 -7.97 -25.03
C ALA A 227 15.13 -6.62 -24.84
N ALA A 228 14.96 -5.96 -23.68
CA ALA A 228 15.53 -4.66 -23.38
C ALA A 228 16.68 -4.72 -22.36
N CYS A 229 16.70 -5.75 -21.53
CA CYS A 229 17.64 -5.88 -20.41
C CYS A 229 18.59 -7.07 -20.57
N GLY A 230 18.27 -8.05 -21.42
CA GLY A 230 19.09 -9.25 -21.63
C GLY A 230 20.11 -9.11 -22.74
N GLY A 231 20.93 -8.08 -22.70
CA GLY A 231 22.11 -8.00 -23.57
C GLY A 231 21.87 -8.15 -25.08
N ALA A 232 22.77 -8.90 -25.70
CA ALA A 232 22.84 -9.10 -27.14
C ALA A 232 21.90 -10.21 -27.61
N ASP A 233 21.69 -11.23 -26.78
CA ASP A 233 20.80 -12.34 -27.09
C ASP A 233 19.31 -11.99 -26.93
N ARG A 234 19.01 -10.89 -26.22
CA ARG A 234 17.66 -10.37 -25.96
C ARG A 234 16.81 -11.35 -25.15
N GLY A 235 17.45 -12.31 -24.49
CA GLY A 235 16.88 -13.33 -23.62
C GLY A 235 16.67 -12.82 -22.20
N CYS A 236 16.14 -13.67 -21.33
CA CYS A 236 16.34 -13.52 -19.90
C CYS A 236 17.12 -14.74 -19.45
N GLY A 237 18.21 -14.52 -18.74
CA GLY A 237 19.16 -15.55 -18.34
C GLY A 237 20.32 -15.61 -19.32
N GLY A 238 21.53 -15.40 -18.80
CA GLY A 238 22.74 -15.36 -19.60
C GLY A 238 23.83 -14.53 -18.93
N GLY A 239 25.03 -14.53 -19.51
CA GLY A 239 26.14 -13.70 -19.03
C GLY A 239 26.10 -12.26 -19.55
N ASP A 240 25.24 -11.95 -20.52
CA ASP A 240 25.07 -10.65 -21.14
C ASP A 240 23.88 -9.84 -20.60
N ASP A 241 23.11 -10.42 -19.67
CA ASP A 241 22.05 -9.73 -18.94
C ASP A 241 22.60 -8.55 -18.13
N LEU A 242 21.83 -7.46 -18.08
CA LEU A 242 22.06 -6.40 -17.12
C LEU A 242 21.79 -6.90 -15.70
N THR A 243 22.77 -6.75 -14.82
CA THR A 243 22.63 -7.16 -13.42
C THR A 243 21.65 -6.26 -12.67
N PRO A 244 20.96 -6.77 -11.64
CA PRO A 244 20.08 -5.98 -10.77
C PRO A 244 20.76 -4.72 -10.23
N ALA A 245 22.02 -4.82 -9.80
CA ALA A 245 22.82 -3.70 -9.31
C ALA A 245 23.09 -2.64 -10.40
N THR A 246 23.37 -3.06 -11.64
CA THR A 246 23.55 -2.14 -12.77
C THR A 246 22.24 -1.43 -13.14
N ILE A 247 21.12 -2.15 -13.07
CA ILE A 247 19.79 -1.56 -13.32
C ILE A 247 19.38 -0.65 -12.14
N GLY A 248 19.85 -0.92 -10.92
CA GLY A 248 19.44 -0.21 -9.71
C GLY A 248 18.10 -0.70 -9.15
N VAL A 249 17.82 -2.01 -9.30
CA VAL A 249 16.70 -2.68 -8.63
C VAL A 249 17.18 -3.18 -7.26
N ALA A 250 16.28 -3.26 -6.28
CA ALA A 250 16.58 -3.86 -4.98
C ALA A 250 17.08 -5.30 -5.14
N ALA A 251 17.86 -5.79 -4.17
CA ALA A 251 18.39 -7.15 -4.16
C ALA A 251 17.33 -8.20 -3.82
N ASP A 252 16.25 -7.77 -3.16
CA ASP A 252 15.17 -8.64 -2.72
C ASP A 252 13.82 -8.12 -3.23
N CYS A 253 12.98 -9.07 -3.64
CA CYS A 253 11.57 -8.78 -3.87
C CYS A 253 10.89 -8.47 -2.52
N PRO A 254 9.97 -7.50 -2.45
CA PRO A 254 9.15 -7.29 -1.26
C PRO A 254 8.47 -8.59 -0.81
N ALA A 255 8.56 -8.90 0.49
CA ALA A 255 7.97 -10.08 1.10
C ALA A 255 6.45 -9.89 1.30
N ILE A 256 5.71 -9.90 0.20
CA ILE A 256 4.25 -9.79 0.19
C ILE A 256 3.66 -11.20 0.31
N GLN A 257 2.76 -11.41 1.26
CA GLN A 257 1.90 -12.58 1.30
C GLN A 257 0.57 -12.19 0.68
N GLY A 258 0.03 -12.97 -0.26
CA GLY A 258 -1.12 -12.54 -1.05
C GLY A 258 -2.01 -13.67 -1.58
N PRO A 259 -3.24 -13.34 -2.04
CA PRO A 259 -4.19 -14.30 -2.59
C PRO A 259 -3.68 -15.00 -3.86
N GLY A 260 -2.73 -14.38 -4.57
CA GLY A 260 -2.05 -14.91 -5.76
C GLY A 260 -0.73 -15.65 -5.48
N GLY A 261 -0.36 -15.81 -4.21
CA GLY A 261 0.91 -16.40 -3.78
C GLY A 261 1.81 -15.41 -3.02
N ALA A 262 2.97 -15.90 -2.59
CA ALA A 262 3.96 -15.10 -1.88
C ALA A 262 5.00 -14.52 -2.84
N CYS A 263 5.27 -13.22 -2.70
CA CYS A 263 6.48 -12.58 -3.19
C CYS A 263 7.60 -12.73 -2.13
N GLY A 264 8.79 -12.18 -2.38
CA GLY A 264 9.90 -12.22 -1.40
C GLY A 264 11.13 -13.01 -1.83
N SER A 265 11.18 -13.47 -3.09
CA SER A 265 12.38 -14.15 -3.60
C SER A 265 13.51 -13.15 -3.88
N PRO A 266 14.79 -13.53 -3.69
CA PRO A 266 15.92 -12.71 -4.12
C PRO A 266 15.85 -12.39 -5.61
N THR A 267 16.19 -11.15 -5.98
CA THR A 267 16.23 -10.67 -7.37
C THR A 267 17.67 -10.64 -7.86
N GLY A 268 18.30 -11.82 -7.93
CA GLY A 268 19.72 -11.98 -8.29
C GLY A 268 20.02 -11.93 -9.79
N ASP A 269 18.99 -12.04 -10.64
CA ASP A 269 19.10 -12.10 -12.10
C ASP A 269 17.88 -11.48 -12.80
N LEU A 270 17.92 -11.40 -14.12
CA LEU A 270 16.81 -10.80 -14.88
C LEU A 270 15.49 -11.61 -14.81
N PRO A 271 15.50 -12.96 -14.87
CA PRO A 271 14.29 -13.76 -14.62
C PRO A 271 13.62 -13.47 -13.27
N SER A 272 14.38 -13.37 -12.18
CA SER A 272 13.85 -13.09 -10.84
C SER A 272 13.30 -11.67 -10.71
N ILE A 273 13.90 -10.68 -11.38
CA ILE A 273 13.31 -9.32 -11.53
C ILE A 273 11.93 -9.42 -12.20
N VAL A 274 11.80 -10.14 -13.33
CA VAL A 274 10.51 -10.28 -14.03
C VAL A 274 9.47 -10.99 -13.17
N ALA A 275 9.87 -12.06 -12.47
CA ALA A 275 9.00 -12.80 -11.57
C ALA A 275 8.48 -11.91 -10.43
N CYS A 276 9.37 -11.14 -9.79
CA CYS A 276 9.00 -10.21 -8.73
C CYS A 276 8.03 -9.13 -9.23
N LEU A 277 8.30 -8.51 -10.38
CA LEU A 277 7.41 -7.51 -10.98
C LEU A 277 6.01 -8.06 -11.22
N GLY A 278 5.93 -9.28 -11.76
CA GLY A 278 4.67 -9.97 -11.98
C GLY A 278 3.94 -10.24 -10.67
N CYS A 279 4.65 -10.70 -9.64
CA CYS A 279 4.08 -11.02 -8.33
C CYS A 279 3.47 -9.79 -7.65
N ILE A 280 4.22 -8.68 -7.56
CA ILE A 280 3.72 -7.43 -6.96
C ILE A 280 2.52 -6.91 -7.75
N THR A 281 2.57 -6.96 -9.08
CA THR A 281 1.47 -6.46 -9.91
C THR A 281 0.19 -7.27 -9.73
N ASP A 282 0.29 -8.59 -9.69
CA ASP A 282 -0.87 -9.48 -9.45
C ASP A 282 -1.51 -9.20 -8.09
N PHE A 283 -0.70 -9.09 -7.04
CA PHE A 283 -1.18 -8.79 -5.68
C PHE A 283 -1.97 -7.49 -5.65
N GLU A 284 -1.39 -6.42 -6.18
CA GLU A 284 -2.00 -5.08 -6.16
C GLU A 284 -3.28 -5.03 -7.00
N ALA A 285 -3.30 -5.73 -8.13
CA ALA A 285 -4.47 -5.81 -8.99
C ALA A 285 -5.61 -6.63 -8.37
N ASP A 286 -5.30 -7.71 -7.65
CA ASP A 286 -6.29 -8.53 -6.95
C ASP A 286 -6.89 -7.78 -5.76
N CYS A 287 -6.07 -7.14 -4.94
CA CYS A 287 -6.54 -6.34 -3.79
C CYS A 287 -7.46 -5.19 -4.23
N THR A 288 -7.03 -4.38 -5.20
CA THR A 288 -7.85 -3.27 -5.72
C THR A 288 -9.12 -3.78 -6.40
N GLY A 289 -9.02 -4.89 -7.16
CA GLY A 289 -10.17 -5.55 -7.78
C GLY A 289 -11.21 -6.05 -6.78
N ARG A 290 -10.79 -6.64 -5.65
CA ARG A 290 -11.70 -7.17 -4.61
C ARG A 290 -12.34 -6.07 -3.78
N LEU A 291 -11.59 -5.01 -3.45
CA LEU A 291 -12.13 -3.84 -2.74
C LEU A 291 -13.34 -3.25 -3.48
N ALA A 292 -13.31 -3.26 -4.81
CA ALA A 292 -14.36 -2.75 -5.67
C ALA A 292 -15.68 -3.56 -5.64
N VAL A 293 -15.68 -4.80 -5.12
CA VAL A 293 -16.81 -5.74 -5.23
C VAL A 293 -17.13 -6.50 -3.93
N PRO A 294 -17.23 -5.82 -2.78
CA PRO A 294 -17.31 -6.45 -1.46
C PRO A 294 -18.54 -7.36 -1.26
N LEU A 295 -19.63 -7.13 -2.01
CA LEU A 295 -20.82 -7.97 -1.97
C LEU A 295 -20.61 -9.39 -2.56
N VAL A 296 -19.70 -9.56 -3.52
CA VAL A 296 -19.47 -10.86 -4.19
C VAL A 296 -18.11 -11.46 -3.89
N ALA A 297 -17.22 -10.72 -3.23
CA ALA A 297 -15.96 -11.23 -2.71
C ALA A 297 -15.56 -10.44 -1.47
N SER A 298 -15.15 -11.14 -0.42
CA SER A 298 -14.57 -10.51 0.76
C SER A 298 -13.23 -9.86 0.43
N TYR A 299 -12.93 -8.74 1.09
CA TYR A 299 -11.61 -8.14 1.05
C TYR A 299 -10.62 -9.06 1.79
N PRO A 300 -9.55 -9.55 1.14
CA PRO A 300 -8.61 -10.48 1.78
C PRO A 300 -7.84 -9.83 2.92
N ALA A 301 -7.57 -10.57 3.98
CA ALA A 301 -6.76 -10.08 5.10
C ALA A 301 -5.31 -9.84 4.68
N GLU A 302 -4.84 -10.50 3.64
CA GLU A 302 -3.52 -10.30 3.06
C GLU A 302 -3.40 -8.94 2.36
N CYS A 303 -4.51 -8.41 1.85
CA CYS A 303 -4.57 -7.09 1.25
C CYS A 303 -4.54 -5.97 2.28
N HIS A 304 -4.85 -6.26 3.53
CA HIS A 304 -4.61 -5.39 4.67
C HIS A 304 -4.09 -6.24 5.83
N PRO A 305 -2.80 -6.66 5.75
CA PRO A 305 -2.22 -7.41 6.83
C PRO A 305 -2.33 -6.53 8.07
N PRO A 306 -2.68 -7.12 9.24
CA PRO A 306 -2.75 -6.35 10.47
C PRO A 306 -1.43 -5.58 10.61
N SER A 307 -1.51 -4.29 10.97
CA SER A 307 -0.32 -3.49 11.19
C SER A 307 0.64 -4.28 12.07
N PRO A 308 1.95 -4.32 11.74
CA PRO A 308 2.90 -5.10 12.51
C PRO A 308 2.77 -4.72 13.98
N THR A 309 2.46 -5.69 14.83
CA THR A 309 2.55 -5.52 16.28
C THR A 309 4.00 -5.25 16.62
N CYS A 310 4.28 -4.32 17.52
CA CYS A 310 5.64 -4.12 17.99
C CYS A 310 6.20 -5.42 18.55
N GLN A 311 7.38 -5.81 18.09
CA GLN A 311 8.15 -6.95 18.59
C GLN A 311 9.59 -6.51 18.85
N ALA A 312 10.28 -7.25 19.74
CA ALA A 312 11.68 -6.99 20.05
C ALA A 312 12.55 -7.08 18.78
N GLY A 313 13.27 -6.01 18.46
CA GLY A 313 14.25 -5.97 17.35
C GLY A 313 13.69 -5.48 16.02
N VAL A 314 12.45 -4.95 16.00
CA VAL A 314 11.86 -4.40 14.77
C VAL A 314 12.50 -3.04 14.44
N VAL A 315 13.37 -3.05 13.44
CA VAL A 315 13.81 -1.85 12.70
C VAL A 315 12.83 -1.57 11.57
N CYS A 316 12.63 -0.29 11.26
CA CYS A 316 11.78 0.15 10.16
C CYS A 316 12.63 0.75 9.03
N THR A 317 12.08 0.79 7.83
CA THR A 317 12.67 1.50 6.69
C THR A 317 11.78 2.65 6.22
N ALA A 318 10.47 2.55 6.46
CA ALA A 318 9.48 3.60 6.24
C ALA A 318 8.38 3.56 7.31
N ASP A 319 7.60 4.64 7.43
CA ASP A 319 6.46 4.73 8.38
C ASP A 319 5.47 3.57 8.24
N ALA A 320 5.38 3.01 7.03
CA ALA A 320 4.56 1.87 6.68
C ALA A 320 4.97 0.56 7.39
N ASP A 321 6.20 0.46 7.93
CA ASP A 321 6.67 -0.72 8.65
C ASP A 321 6.26 -0.68 10.13
N CYS A 322 5.59 0.39 10.56
CA CYS A 322 5.28 0.67 11.94
C CYS A 322 3.81 0.40 12.28
N PRO A 323 3.51 0.08 13.56
CA PRO A 323 2.13 -0.01 14.02
C PRO A 323 1.37 1.29 13.77
N THR A 324 0.05 1.21 13.66
CA THR A 324 -0.78 2.41 13.51
C THR A 324 -0.52 3.41 14.63
N GLY A 325 -0.22 4.66 14.25
CA GLY A 325 0.12 5.74 15.20
C GLY A 325 1.63 5.90 15.47
N TYR A 326 2.48 5.07 14.85
CA TYR A 326 3.93 5.19 14.90
C TYR A 326 4.49 5.71 13.58
N THR A 327 5.65 6.35 13.65
CA THR A 327 6.44 6.88 12.53
C THR A 327 7.83 6.29 12.58
N CYS A 328 8.38 5.95 11.43
CA CYS A 328 9.72 5.43 11.29
C CYS A 328 10.73 6.57 11.37
N ARG A 329 11.49 6.62 12.47
CA ARG A 329 12.43 7.70 12.75
C ARG A 329 13.84 7.18 12.87
N ASP A 330 14.76 7.91 12.25
CA ASP A 330 16.19 7.69 12.38
C ASP A 330 16.65 8.06 13.80
N ASN A 331 17.43 7.20 14.42
CA ASN A 331 18.02 7.44 15.74
C ASN A 331 19.36 8.21 15.67
N GLY A 332 19.81 8.62 14.48
CA GLY A 332 21.09 9.30 14.26
C GLY A 332 22.26 8.37 13.96
N GLY A 333 22.03 7.05 13.87
CA GLY A 333 23.04 6.02 13.58
C GLY A 333 22.67 5.12 12.40
N ASP A 334 22.00 5.68 11.37
CA ASP A 334 21.54 4.99 10.16
C ASP A 334 20.53 3.85 10.40
N THR A 335 20.03 3.69 11.64
CA THR A 335 19.06 2.69 12.03
C THR A 335 17.75 3.38 12.42
N ARG A 336 16.62 2.96 11.83
CA ARG A 336 15.32 3.59 12.08
C ARG A 336 14.41 2.71 12.91
N TYR A 337 13.62 3.34 13.77
CA TYR A 337 12.68 2.68 14.67
C TYR A 337 11.29 3.29 14.60
N CYS A 338 10.30 2.48 14.93
CA CYS A 338 8.93 2.94 15.05
C CYS A 338 8.72 3.72 16.35
N VAL A 339 8.44 5.01 16.21
CA VAL A 339 8.21 5.96 17.30
C VAL A 339 6.82 6.57 17.19
N GLY A 340 6.02 6.38 18.23
CA GLY A 340 4.64 6.82 18.35
C GLY A 340 4.48 8.12 19.13
N ALA A 341 3.25 8.33 19.62
CA ALA A 341 2.88 9.52 20.37
C ALA A 341 3.62 9.63 21.72
N SER A 342 3.51 10.81 22.34
CA SER A 342 3.96 11.00 23.72
C SER A 342 3.17 10.16 24.70
N CYS A 343 3.83 9.70 25.75
CA CYS A 343 3.24 8.77 26.72
C CYS A 343 3.72 9.07 28.14
N THR A 344 2.96 8.62 29.14
CA THR A 344 3.42 8.59 30.54
C THR A 344 3.64 7.17 31.05
N SER A 345 3.02 6.17 30.43
CA SER A 345 3.13 4.76 30.78
C SER A 345 3.06 3.84 29.56
N ASP A 346 3.53 2.60 29.69
CA ASP A 346 3.50 1.60 28.61
C ASP A 346 2.07 1.25 28.17
N ALA A 347 1.09 1.38 29.08
CA ALA A 347 -0.32 1.11 28.80
C ALA A 347 -0.93 2.08 27.77
N GLU A 348 -0.32 3.25 27.57
CA GLU A 348 -0.73 4.24 26.56
C GLU A 348 -0.22 3.91 25.15
N CYS A 349 0.70 2.94 25.04
CA CYS A 349 1.35 2.59 23.79
C CYS A 349 0.60 1.45 23.08
N SER A 350 0.09 1.72 21.88
CA SER A 350 -0.57 0.70 21.05
C SER A 350 0.45 -0.34 20.55
N GLY A 351 -0.04 -1.56 20.29
CA GLY A 351 0.74 -2.61 19.62
C GLY A 351 1.91 -3.18 20.43
N ALA A 352 1.88 -3.13 21.77
CA ALA A 352 2.97 -3.54 22.67
C ALA A 352 4.22 -2.62 22.64
N GLY A 353 4.06 -1.35 22.26
CA GLY A 353 5.12 -0.36 22.46
C GLY A 353 5.42 -0.11 23.95
N VAL A 354 6.62 0.37 24.21
CA VAL A 354 7.13 0.74 25.53
C VAL A 354 7.30 2.26 25.56
N CYS A 355 6.90 2.88 26.67
CA CYS A 355 7.00 4.31 26.84
C CYS A 355 8.43 4.71 27.26
N ARG A 356 9.19 5.31 26.36
CA ARG A 356 10.62 5.60 26.54
C ARG A 356 10.95 7.08 26.50
N GLN A 357 11.96 7.48 27.27
CA GLN A 357 12.49 8.85 27.28
C GLN A 357 13.90 8.85 26.73
N TYR A 358 14.23 9.85 25.91
CA TYR A 358 15.59 10.07 25.42
C TYR A 358 16.21 11.25 26.17
N CYS A 359 17.38 11.02 26.76
CA CYS A 359 18.14 12.03 27.50
C CYS A 359 19.52 12.24 26.89
N THR A 360 19.93 13.50 26.80
CA THR A 360 21.29 13.92 26.49
C THR A 360 21.88 14.66 27.69
N PHE A 361 23.15 15.06 27.62
CA PHE A 361 23.77 15.92 28.64
C PHE A 361 23.10 17.28 28.80
N ASP A 362 22.35 17.75 27.79
CA ASP A 362 21.60 19.00 27.83
C ASP A 362 20.19 18.83 28.43
N GLY A 363 19.77 17.58 28.71
CA GLY A 363 18.51 17.25 29.36
C GLY A 363 17.70 16.16 28.65
N CYS A 364 16.54 15.84 29.22
CA CYS A 364 15.63 14.82 28.69
C CYS A 364 14.52 15.43 27.82
N GLY A 365 14.26 14.80 26.69
CA GLY A 365 13.09 15.07 25.86
C GLY A 365 11.79 14.50 26.45
N ALA A 366 10.68 14.69 25.73
CA ALA A 366 9.42 14.06 26.10
C ALA A 366 9.50 12.53 25.95
N ARG A 367 8.76 11.81 26.80
CA ARG A 367 8.55 10.36 26.68
C ARG A 367 7.70 10.05 25.45
N LEU A 368 8.08 9.05 24.66
CA LEU A 368 7.42 8.62 23.43
C LEU A 368 7.24 7.10 23.44
N CYS A 369 6.14 6.62 22.86
CA CYS A 369 5.93 5.20 22.63
C CYS A 369 6.92 4.68 21.57
N GLN A 370 7.56 3.55 21.83
CA GLN A 370 8.51 2.94 20.90
C GLN A 370 8.37 1.42 20.89
N CYS A 371 8.54 0.78 19.74
CA CYS A 371 8.54 -0.69 19.71
C CYS A 371 9.67 -1.29 20.58
N PRO A 372 9.43 -2.43 21.27
CA PRO A 372 10.46 -3.09 22.09
C PRO A 372 11.69 -3.46 21.25
N GLY A 373 12.85 -3.55 21.91
CA GLY A 373 14.09 -4.02 21.27
C GLY A 373 15.06 -2.93 20.83
N PHE A 374 14.86 -1.67 21.23
CA PHE A 374 15.95 -0.70 21.31
C PHE A 374 15.66 0.36 22.37
N GLY A 375 16.72 0.79 23.07
CA GLY A 375 16.69 1.91 24.01
C GLY A 375 17.02 1.52 25.45
N CYS A 376 17.75 2.42 26.10
CA CYS A 376 18.14 2.32 27.49
C CYS A 376 16.91 2.07 28.39
N SER A 377 16.95 1.01 29.20
CA SER A 377 15.80 0.45 29.91
C SER A 377 15.64 0.95 31.35
N GLY A 378 16.70 1.53 31.91
CA GLY A 378 16.73 2.04 33.28
C GLY A 378 16.47 3.55 33.38
N PRO A 379 15.95 4.04 34.52
CA PRO A 379 15.83 5.47 34.81
C PRO A 379 17.20 6.18 34.93
N ASP A 380 18.28 5.40 35.03
CA ASP A 380 19.65 5.87 35.26
C ASP A 380 20.56 5.66 34.03
N GLU A 381 19.99 5.46 32.84
CA GLU A 381 20.75 5.19 31.62
C GLU A 381 20.70 6.36 30.62
N VAL A 382 21.87 6.77 30.08
CA VAL A 382 22.05 7.90 29.16
C VAL A 382 22.68 7.41 27.85
N CYS A 383 22.20 7.90 26.71
CA CYS A 383 22.83 7.68 25.41
C CYS A 383 23.98 8.68 25.20
N ILE A 384 25.20 8.18 25.02
CA ILE A 384 26.37 9.02 24.71
C ILE A 384 26.82 8.75 23.28
N ASP A 385 27.13 9.82 22.53
CA ASP A 385 27.74 9.74 21.20
C ASP A 385 29.24 10.04 21.28
N ASP A 386 30.05 8.99 21.46
CA ASP A 386 31.52 9.04 21.42
C ASP A 386 32.05 8.39 20.12
N GLY A 387 31.33 8.51 18.99
CA GLY A 387 31.64 7.82 17.74
C GLY A 387 30.92 6.48 17.56
N GLY A 388 29.84 6.28 18.32
CA GLY A 388 28.92 5.15 18.30
C GLY A 388 27.92 5.29 19.47
N LEU A 389 26.62 5.20 19.20
CA LEU A 389 25.56 5.40 20.21
C LEU A 389 25.58 4.26 21.24
N ALA A 390 25.98 4.55 22.49
CA ALA A 390 26.05 3.57 23.59
C ALA A 390 25.13 3.95 24.77
N CYS A 391 24.36 2.99 25.31
CA CYS A 391 23.66 3.15 26.59
C CYS A 391 24.64 3.01 27.75
N ARG A 392 24.70 4.01 28.63
CA ARG A 392 25.59 4.02 29.79
C ARG A 392 24.80 4.28 31.06
N LYS A 393 25.08 3.52 32.12
CA LYS A 393 24.47 3.75 33.43
C LYS A 393 25.22 4.85 34.18
N LEU A 394 24.49 5.79 34.78
CA LEU A 394 25.05 6.75 35.73
C LEU A 394 25.49 6.04 37.01
N CYS A 395 26.56 6.53 37.62
CA CYS A 395 27.09 5.97 38.84
C CYS A 395 27.67 7.06 39.73
N THR A 396 27.59 6.85 41.03
CA THR A 396 28.27 7.69 42.02
C THR A 396 29.49 6.99 42.60
N GLN A 397 29.52 5.66 42.50
CA GLN A 397 30.56 4.76 42.98
C GLN A 397 30.59 3.48 42.13
N ASP A 398 31.69 2.73 42.19
CA ASP A 398 31.90 1.53 41.35
C ASP A 398 30.86 0.44 41.59
N SER A 399 30.31 0.30 42.81
CA SER A 399 29.27 -0.69 43.11
C SER A 399 27.93 -0.43 42.42
N ASP A 400 27.74 0.77 41.87
CA ASP A 400 26.55 1.10 41.07
C ASP A 400 26.67 0.50 39.65
N CYS A 401 27.89 0.14 39.23
CA CYS A 401 28.23 -0.46 37.95
C CYS A 401 28.24 -1.99 38.07
N THR A 402 27.16 -2.60 37.60
CA THR A 402 27.00 -4.07 37.54
C THR A 402 26.79 -4.51 36.11
N ASP A 403 27.10 -5.78 35.83
CA ASP A 403 26.82 -6.42 34.54
C ASP A 403 25.37 -6.17 34.09
N PRO A 404 25.12 -5.83 32.80
CA PRO A 404 26.06 -5.75 31.66
C PRO A 404 26.81 -4.41 31.51
N PHE A 405 26.59 -3.41 32.37
CA PHE A 405 26.96 -2.01 32.12
C PHE A 405 28.41 -1.62 32.49
N GLY A 406 29.25 -2.60 32.82
CA GLY A 406 30.62 -2.42 33.30
C GLY A 406 30.75 -2.46 34.82
N TYR A 407 31.98 -2.26 35.31
CA TYR A 407 32.34 -2.46 36.73
C TYR A 407 33.05 -1.26 37.34
N VAL A 408 33.27 -0.20 36.56
CA VAL A 408 34.06 0.97 36.97
C VAL A 408 33.29 2.23 36.66
N CYS A 409 33.11 3.06 37.68
CA CYS A 409 32.53 4.38 37.59
C CYS A 409 33.61 5.41 37.25
N VAL A 410 33.54 6.02 36.07
CA VAL A 410 34.49 7.08 35.71
C VAL A 410 33.82 8.43 35.93
N ASN A 411 34.39 9.20 36.86
CA ASN A 411 33.90 10.52 37.28
C ASN A 411 34.95 11.60 36.96
N PRO A 412 34.66 12.57 36.07
CA PRO A 412 35.61 13.62 35.71
C PRO A 412 35.68 14.80 36.69
N GLY A 413 34.92 14.81 37.81
CA GLY A 413 35.15 15.78 38.89
C GLY A 413 33.90 16.36 39.53
N PHE A 414 33.33 15.63 40.50
CA PHE A 414 32.30 16.06 41.47
C PHE A 414 30.84 16.13 40.99
N ALA A 415 30.48 15.46 39.88
CA ALA A 415 29.09 15.20 39.46
C ALA A 415 28.87 13.68 39.30
N ASP A 416 27.66 13.24 38.89
CA ASP A 416 27.39 11.83 38.56
C ASP A 416 28.38 11.33 37.49
N GLY A 417 29.01 10.19 37.75
CA GLY A 417 29.94 9.50 36.85
C GLY A 417 29.22 8.54 35.91
N ILE A 418 29.99 7.87 35.04
CA ILE A 418 29.44 6.94 34.05
C ILE A 418 30.10 5.56 34.20
N CYS A 419 29.30 4.49 34.19
CA CYS A 419 29.80 3.13 34.16
C CYS A 419 30.46 2.82 32.81
N ILE A 420 31.74 2.46 32.83
CA ILE A 420 32.49 2.08 31.63
C ILE A 420 32.63 0.56 31.58
N GLY A 421 31.89 -0.05 30.63
CA GLY A 421 32.02 -1.42 30.17
C GLY A 421 31.97 -1.48 28.64
N SER A 422 32.51 -2.56 28.05
CA SER A 422 32.60 -2.77 26.61
C SER A 422 31.47 -3.65 26.08
N THR A 423 30.23 -3.36 26.47
CA THR A 423 29.06 -3.89 25.76
C THR A 423 28.68 -2.89 24.68
N PRO A 424 28.82 -3.24 23.39
CA PRO A 424 28.16 -2.49 22.33
C PRO A 424 26.65 -2.51 22.61
N CYS A 425 25.92 -1.47 22.18
CA CYS A 425 24.48 -1.60 21.99
C CYS A 425 24.26 -2.69 20.95
N GLU A 426 23.89 -3.90 21.38
CA GLU A 426 23.42 -4.94 20.47
C GLU A 426 22.00 -4.65 20.01
#